data_AF-A0A534V1J3-F1
#
_entry.id   AF-A0A534V1J3-F1
#
_cell.length_a   1.000
_cell.length_b   1.000
_cell.length_c   1.000
_cell.angle_alpha   90.00
_cell.angle_beta   90.00
_cell.angle_gamma   90.00
#
_symmetry.space_group_name_H-M   'P 1'
#
loop_
_entity.id
_entity.type
_entity.pdbx_description
1 polymer ?
#
loop_
_entity_poly.entity_id
_entity_poly.type
_entity_poly.pdbx_seq_one_letter_code
_entity_poly.pdbx_strand_id
1 'polypeptide(L)'
;MRPSRVFAATLLALALSTMSARAEDPPPTGPSPCVQECATAARAAAETCQAGGGTLEACRQAAEAQYLQCTAGCPSAPPPTTGGTPCLEQCGAQAQQAFQACRAQGGTVDSCTETAKAGYLQCASANCANQAPPTCEARCTALADGMQQHCLDEGNGADKCATVRQSALDRCTQELCSSTAQTCEDRCTDFSRGVFAECMSAGGTSTDCANQAADARAHCISEHCQPTPEPTCEDRCTARAKAAAEQCVAAGHPADACTTLVQQLLAHCVEENCAEPAPDCRDDCDEHAEQQFEACVAGGGSEEACRSAAHSAEGACVMHCGDGSSEPDCPARCASAAEDLKQHCVAEGNDPAECAARAAEAARHCVAEKCDGTPESPTCPALCELHARADFGRCVTAGGTADDCKSQAMDEFHACVTLHCQPPPACGQGCDARAARVERRCLRHGGSAEECAAAAATVRTACQAKCSPPPPDSCDAACEQRARDAKDRCAADGADPAQCESLAQGMLDQCQQDCGTAPDQTCSEECEQAAQNRHDIVLHTTNNETRATRKGQRVFRRCSRTCD
;
A
#
# COMPACT_ATOMS: atom_id res chain seq x y z
N MET A 1 55.84 1.57 -76.31
CA MET A 1 57.03 1.64 -75.45
C MET A 1 56.62 1.26 -74.02
N ARG A 2 57.08 0.10 -73.51
CA ARG A 2 57.20 -0.15 -72.05
C ARG A 2 58.45 0.60 -71.57
N PRO A 3 58.54 1.13 -70.33
CA PRO A 3 58.58 0.40 -69.04
C PRO A 3 57.75 1.13 -67.94
N SER A 4 57.64 0.77 -66.65
CA SER A 4 58.06 -0.35 -65.80
C SER A 4 57.22 -0.29 -64.51
N ARG A 5 57.01 -1.45 -63.88
CA ARG A 5 56.55 -1.59 -62.49
C ARG A 5 57.74 -1.43 -61.51
N VAL A 6 57.39 -1.28 -60.23
CA VAL A 6 58.18 -1.45 -58.99
C VAL A 6 58.78 -0.16 -58.43
N PHE A 7 58.12 0.42 -57.42
CA PHE A 7 58.57 0.35 -56.02
C PHE A 7 57.36 0.56 -55.09
N ALA A 8 57.24 -0.32 -54.10
CA ALA A 8 56.21 -0.36 -53.10
C ALA A 8 56.57 0.52 -51.90
N ALA A 9 55.54 0.85 -51.11
CA ALA A 9 55.56 1.42 -49.76
C ALA A 9 56.14 2.83 -49.64
N THR A 10 55.32 3.82 -49.27
CA THR A 10 55.16 4.34 -47.89
C THR A 10 54.31 5.63 -47.98
N LEU A 11 53.50 5.90 -46.95
CA LEU A 11 52.95 7.22 -46.57
C LEU A 11 51.76 7.78 -47.39
N LEU A 12 50.59 7.20 -47.14
CA LEU A 12 49.31 7.92 -47.19
C LEU A 12 49.18 8.71 -45.87
N ALA A 13 49.66 9.95 -45.86
CA ALA A 13 49.44 10.90 -44.77
C ALA A 13 48.68 12.10 -45.34
N LEU A 14 47.38 12.20 -45.03
CA LEU A 14 46.54 13.42 -44.97
C LEU A 14 45.07 13.05 -45.17
N ALA A 15 44.39 12.72 -44.09
CA ALA A 15 42.99 13.08 -43.85
C ALA A 15 42.63 12.73 -42.39
N LEU A 16 41.85 13.61 -41.76
CA LEU A 16 41.26 13.52 -40.41
C LEU A 16 42.07 14.15 -39.27
N SER A 17 42.27 15.46 -39.38
CA SER A 17 42.35 16.36 -38.22
C SER A 17 41.00 17.07 -38.07
N THR A 18 40.12 16.54 -37.22
CA THR A 18 39.11 17.26 -36.41
C THR A 18 38.27 16.22 -35.66
N MET A 19 38.79 15.74 -34.53
CA MET A 19 37.96 15.13 -33.49
C MET A 19 38.25 15.93 -32.23
N SER A 20 37.24 16.71 -31.84
CA SER A 20 37.16 17.46 -30.60
C SER A 20 37.50 16.58 -29.40
N ALA A 21 38.08 17.20 -28.38
CA ALA A 21 38.32 16.60 -27.08
C ALA A 21 37.09 15.83 -26.58
N ARG A 22 37.15 14.50 -26.66
CA ARG A 22 36.32 13.63 -25.82
C ARG A 22 36.97 13.63 -24.44
N ALA A 23 36.14 13.83 -23.42
CA ALA A 23 36.52 13.64 -22.03
C ALA A 23 37.28 12.32 -21.85
N GLU A 24 38.35 12.36 -21.06
CA GLU A 24 39.10 11.18 -20.63
C GLU A 24 38.14 10.16 -20.01
N ASP A 25 38.00 8.99 -20.64
CA ASP A 25 37.47 7.80 -19.98
C ASP A 25 38.40 7.48 -18.78
N PRO A 26 37.86 7.17 -17.59
CA PRO A 26 38.69 6.68 -16.49
C PRO A 26 39.37 5.35 -16.90
N PRO A 27 40.62 5.10 -16.49
CA PRO A 27 41.33 3.90 -16.87
C PRO A 27 40.61 2.63 -16.36
N PRO A 28 40.67 1.50 -17.09
CA PRO A 28 40.11 0.25 -16.61
C PRO A 28 40.79 -0.12 -15.29
N THR A 29 39.99 -0.38 -14.25
CA THR A 29 40.48 -0.80 -12.93
C THR A 29 41.25 -2.10 -13.06
N GLY A 30 42.57 -2.03 -13.08
CA GLY A 30 43.44 -3.20 -13.08
C GLY A 30 43.26 -4.04 -11.81
N PRO A 31 43.66 -5.34 -11.84
CA PRO A 31 43.62 -6.18 -10.64
C PRO A 31 44.42 -5.53 -9.51
N SER A 32 43.97 -5.70 -8.26
CA SER A 32 44.62 -5.08 -7.10
C SER A 32 46.12 -5.45 -7.05
N PRO A 33 46.99 -4.59 -6.51
CA PRO A 33 48.42 -4.87 -6.39
C PRO A 33 48.71 -6.24 -5.74
N CYS A 34 47.89 -6.63 -4.75
CA CYS A 34 47.96 -7.95 -4.11
C CYS A 34 47.68 -9.10 -5.09
N VAL A 35 46.63 -8.98 -5.93
CA VAL A 35 46.31 -10.00 -6.93
C VAL A 35 47.38 -10.08 -8.02
N GLN A 36 48.00 -8.95 -8.38
CA GLN A 36 49.13 -8.91 -9.31
C GLN A 36 50.37 -9.61 -8.74
N GLU A 37 50.67 -9.41 -7.46
CA GLU A 37 51.76 -10.11 -6.77
C GLU A 37 51.49 -11.62 -6.69
N CYS A 38 50.26 -12.03 -6.33
CA CYS A 38 49.85 -13.44 -6.33
C CYS A 38 49.98 -14.09 -7.72
N ALA A 39 49.58 -13.38 -8.78
CA ALA A 39 49.72 -13.87 -10.15
C ALA A 39 51.20 -14.03 -10.54
N THR A 40 52.04 -13.09 -10.12
CA THR A 40 53.49 -13.12 -10.39
C THR A 40 54.16 -14.28 -9.67
N ALA A 41 53.82 -14.52 -8.39
CA ALA A 41 54.33 -15.63 -7.61
C ALA A 41 53.91 -17.00 -8.18
N ALA A 42 52.65 -17.14 -8.61
CA ALA A 42 52.15 -18.37 -9.22
C ALA A 42 52.86 -18.69 -10.55
N ARG A 43 53.15 -17.67 -11.37
CA ARG A 43 53.92 -17.84 -12.62
C ARG A 43 55.35 -18.30 -12.35
N ALA A 44 56.05 -17.68 -11.39
CA ALA A 44 57.39 -18.09 -11.00
C ALA A 44 57.44 -19.53 -10.47
N ALA A 45 56.41 -19.96 -9.72
CA ALA A 45 56.28 -21.33 -9.26
C ALA A 45 56.08 -22.33 -10.41
N ALA A 46 55.25 -21.98 -11.42
CA ALA A 46 55.05 -22.80 -12.61
C ALA A 46 56.34 -22.99 -13.41
N GLU A 47 57.11 -21.93 -13.61
CA GLU A 47 58.40 -21.97 -14.33
C GLU A 47 59.43 -22.82 -13.59
N THR A 48 59.50 -22.69 -12.26
CA THR A 48 60.39 -23.50 -11.42
C THR A 48 60.01 -24.99 -11.47
N CYS A 49 58.72 -25.31 -11.46
CA CYS A 49 58.22 -26.68 -11.59
C CYS A 49 58.61 -27.31 -12.93
N GLN A 50 58.50 -26.55 -14.03
CA GLN A 50 58.91 -27.03 -15.36
C GLN A 50 60.42 -27.22 -15.47
N ALA A 51 61.21 -26.29 -14.91
CA ALA A 51 62.67 -26.43 -14.85
C ALA A 51 63.10 -27.66 -14.05
N GLY A 52 62.29 -28.09 -13.06
CA GLY A 52 62.46 -29.32 -12.29
C GLY A 52 61.98 -30.61 -13.00
N GLY A 53 61.55 -30.53 -14.27
CA GLY A 53 61.11 -31.68 -15.06
C GLY A 53 59.63 -32.07 -14.88
N GLY A 54 58.83 -31.22 -14.23
CA GLY A 54 57.38 -31.42 -14.15
C GLY A 54 56.69 -31.27 -15.51
N THR A 55 55.57 -31.97 -15.69
CA THR A 55 54.76 -31.80 -16.91
C THR A 55 54.04 -30.45 -16.88
N LEU A 56 53.87 -29.82 -18.06
CA LEU A 56 53.22 -28.52 -18.21
C LEU A 56 51.85 -28.46 -17.50
N GLU A 57 51.07 -29.53 -17.60
CA GLU A 57 49.74 -29.62 -17.02
C GLU A 57 49.75 -29.72 -15.49
N ALA A 58 50.65 -30.53 -14.92
CA ALA A 58 50.79 -30.64 -13.47
C ALA A 58 51.30 -29.34 -12.85
N CYS A 59 52.27 -28.68 -13.50
CA CYS A 59 52.80 -27.40 -13.03
C CYS A 59 51.75 -26.27 -13.10
N ARG A 60 50.89 -26.28 -14.12
CA ARG A 60 49.79 -25.31 -14.24
C ARG A 60 48.75 -25.48 -13.14
N GLN A 61 48.33 -26.73 -12.87
CA GLN A 61 47.36 -27.01 -11.80
C GLN A 61 47.89 -26.61 -10.42
N ALA A 62 49.17 -26.89 -10.14
CA ALA A 62 49.81 -26.48 -8.88
C ALA A 62 49.89 -24.94 -8.74
N ALA A 63 50.26 -24.24 -9.81
CA ALA A 63 50.32 -22.78 -9.83
C ALA A 63 48.93 -22.14 -9.67
N GLU A 64 47.90 -22.73 -10.27
CA GLU A 64 46.50 -22.28 -10.13
C GLU A 64 46.00 -22.45 -8.69
N ALA A 65 46.27 -23.60 -8.05
CA ALA A 65 45.94 -23.81 -6.65
C ALA A 65 46.65 -22.79 -5.74
N GLN A 66 47.93 -22.51 -6.00
CA GLN A 66 48.72 -21.55 -5.25
C GLN A 66 48.21 -20.11 -5.46
N TYR A 67 47.82 -19.76 -6.68
CA TYR A 67 47.20 -18.47 -7.00
C TYR A 67 45.89 -18.30 -6.24
N LEU A 68 44.99 -19.29 -6.29
CA LEU A 68 43.70 -19.24 -5.60
C LEU A 68 43.90 -19.09 -4.08
N GLN A 69 44.82 -19.85 -3.49
CA GLN A 69 45.12 -19.77 -2.06
C GLN A 69 45.72 -18.41 -1.67
N CYS A 70 46.57 -17.82 -2.52
CA CYS A 70 47.12 -16.48 -2.30
C CYS A 70 46.05 -15.39 -2.39
N THR A 71 45.23 -15.43 -3.44
CA THR A 71 44.17 -14.42 -3.66
C THR A 71 43.06 -14.48 -2.61
N ALA A 72 42.82 -15.62 -1.96
CA ALA A 72 41.89 -15.74 -0.85
C ALA A 72 42.30 -14.90 0.38
N GLY A 73 43.58 -14.55 0.51
CA GLY A 73 44.09 -13.66 1.57
C GLY A 73 44.22 -12.19 1.15
N CYS A 74 43.95 -11.85 -0.11
CA CYS A 74 44.01 -10.45 -0.54
C CYS A 74 42.81 -9.67 0.00
N PRO A 75 43.01 -8.43 0.49
CA PRO A 75 41.89 -7.56 0.85
C PRO A 75 41.02 -7.36 -0.39
N SER A 76 39.74 -7.73 -0.29
CA SER A 76 38.76 -7.48 -1.34
C SER A 76 38.63 -5.97 -1.54
N ALA A 77 38.70 -5.52 -2.79
CA ALA A 77 38.34 -4.15 -3.11
C ALA A 77 36.87 -3.91 -2.69
N PRO A 78 36.54 -2.77 -2.07
CA PRO A 78 35.14 -2.41 -1.90
C PRO A 78 34.45 -2.41 -3.27
N PRO A 79 33.21 -2.89 -3.36
CA PRO A 79 32.53 -3.06 -4.63
C PRO A 79 32.47 -1.71 -5.39
N PRO A 80 32.59 -1.72 -6.72
CA PRO A 80 32.49 -0.51 -7.52
C PRO A 80 31.12 0.13 -7.27
N THR A 81 31.12 1.37 -6.80
CA THR A 81 29.94 2.23 -6.74
C THR A 81 29.59 2.69 -8.16
N THR A 82 29.09 1.76 -8.97
CA THR A 82 28.48 2.06 -10.26
C THR A 82 27.11 1.39 -10.26
N GLY A 83 26.07 2.21 -10.02
CA GLY A 83 24.66 1.77 -10.02
C GLY A 83 24.19 1.02 -8.77
N GLY A 84 24.86 1.20 -7.63
CA GLY A 84 24.63 0.41 -6.41
C GLY A 84 23.29 0.71 -5.73
N THR A 85 22.53 -0.34 -5.55
CA THR A 85 21.54 -0.53 -4.48
C THR A 85 21.90 0.29 -3.22
N PRO A 86 21.01 1.15 -2.68
CA PRO A 86 21.30 2.03 -1.55
C PRO A 86 21.90 1.26 -0.35
N CYS A 87 22.78 1.90 0.45
CA CYS A 87 23.42 1.28 1.63
C CYS A 87 22.41 0.58 2.55
N LEU A 88 21.23 1.18 2.71
CA LEU A 88 20.12 0.63 3.49
C LEU A 88 19.59 -0.70 2.94
N GLU A 89 19.59 -0.90 1.63
CA GLU A 89 19.11 -2.15 1.03
C GLU A 89 20.15 -3.27 1.18
N GLN A 90 21.45 -2.93 1.20
CA GLN A 90 22.52 -3.88 1.56
C GLN A 90 22.42 -4.30 3.03
N CYS A 91 22.17 -3.36 3.93
CA CYS A 91 21.87 -3.67 5.34
C CYS A 91 20.58 -4.50 5.47
N GLY A 92 19.57 -4.25 4.62
CA GLY A 92 18.34 -5.03 4.55
C GLY A 92 18.59 -6.48 4.13
N ALA A 93 19.39 -6.70 3.10
CA ALA A 93 19.79 -8.03 2.65
C ALA A 93 20.56 -8.80 3.75
N GLN A 94 21.45 -8.12 4.49
CA GLN A 94 22.17 -8.72 5.62
C GLN A 94 21.22 -9.11 6.76
N ALA A 95 20.26 -8.24 7.09
CA ALA A 95 19.24 -8.52 8.11
C ALA A 95 18.35 -9.71 7.70
N GLN A 96 17.98 -9.82 6.43
CA GLN A 96 17.23 -10.94 5.90
C GLN A 96 18.00 -12.27 5.98
N GLN A 97 19.31 -12.26 5.68
CA GLN A 97 20.16 -13.44 5.84
C GLN A 97 20.28 -13.87 7.32
N ALA A 98 20.42 -12.91 8.24
CA ALA A 98 20.43 -13.16 9.68
C ALA A 98 19.10 -13.75 10.17
N PHE A 99 17.98 -13.23 9.67
CA PHE A 99 16.65 -13.77 9.95
C PHE A 99 16.53 -15.22 9.49
N GLN A 100 16.90 -15.52 8.24
CA GLN A 100 16.85 -16.88 7.69
C GLN A 100 17.74 -17.86 8.46
N ALA A 101 18.95 -17.43 8.85
CA ALA A 101 19.85 -18.23 9.68
C ALA A 101 19.25 -18.52 11.07
N CYS A 102 18.63 -17.53 11.70
CA CYS A 102 17.92 -17.70 12.97
C CYS A 102 16.75 -18.68 12.86
N ARG A 103 15.97 -18.60 11.77
CA ARG A 103 14.86 -19.54 11.48
C ARG A 103 15.38 -20.96 11.26
N ALA A 104 16.50 -21.12 10.55
CA ALA A 104 17.12 -22.42 10.33
C ALA A 104 17.65 -23.07 11.63
N GLN A 105 17.94 -22.25 12.66
CA GLN A 105 18.36 -22.70 13.99
C GLN A 105 17.18 -22.96 14.94
N GLY A 106 15.94 -22.87 14.45
CA GLY A 106 14.73 -23.16 15.24
C GLY A 106 14.20 -21.97 16.05
N GLY A 107 14.68 -20.74 15.79
CA GLY A 107 14.15 -19.53 16.42
C GLY A 107 12.71 -19.23 16.00
N THR A 108 11.94 -18.58 16.88
CA THR A 108 10.59 -18.11 16.56
C THR A 108 10.65 -16.93 15.60
N VAL A 109 9.56 -16.67 14.87
CA VAL A 109 9.49 -15.53 13.95
C VAL A 109 9.77 -14.23 14.71
N ASP A 110 9.20 -14.07 15.90
CA ASP A 110 9.35 -12.87 16.72
C ASP A 110 10.81 -12.68 17.19
N SER A 111 11.44 -13.73 17.73
CA SER A 111 12.84 -13.63 18.17
C SER A 111 13.81 -13.36 17.02
N CYS A 112 13.54 -13.95 15.86
CA CYS A 112 14.36 -13.74 14.66
C CYS A 112 14.15 -12.36 14.05
N THR A 113 12.93 -11.83 14.11
CA THR A 113 12.59 -10.48 13.61
C THR A 113 13.29 -9.42 14.44
N GLU A 114 13.23 -9.52 15.77
CA GLU A 114 13.91 -8.59 16.67
C GLU A 114 15.44 -8.61 16.46
N THR A 115 16.01 -9.80 16.31
CA THR A 115 17.46 -9.95 16.04
C THR A 115 17.85 -9.35 14.68
N ALA A 116 17.06 -9.59 13.64
CA ALA A 116 17.30 -9.05 12.30
C ALA A 116 17.15 -7.52 12.27
N LYS A 117 16.16 -6.96 12.97
CA LYS A 117 15.93 -5.53 13.12
C LYS A 117 17.07 -4.84 13.87
N ALA A 118 17.54 -5.41 14.97
CA ALA A 118 18.69 -4.91 15.70
C ALA A 118 19.96 -4.90 14.81
N GLY A 119 20.19 -5.98 14.07
CA GLY A 119 21.30 -6.08 13.11
C GLY A 119 21.21 -5.06 11.97
N TYR A 120 20.01 -4.82 11.45
CA TYR A 120 19.74 -3.78 10.44
C TYR A 120 20.09 -2.39 10.94
N LEU A 121 19.56 -2.00 12.12
CA LEU A 121 19.77 -0.66 12.69
C LEU A 121 21.24 -0.40 13.03
N GLN A 122 21.95 -1.43 13.50
CA GLN A 122 23.38 -1.35 13.74
C GLN A 122 24.18 -1.20 12.44
N CYS A 123 23.84 -1.97 11.40
CA CYS A 123 24.45 -1.83 10.08
C CYS A 123 24.23 -0.44 9.48
N ALA A 124 22.99 0.06 9.55
CA ALA A 124 22.61 1.36 9.00
C ALA A 124 23.32 2.51 9.72
N SER A 125 23.38 2.48 11.05
CA SER A 125 24.05 3.55 11.83
C SER A 125 25.57 3.54 11.68
N ALA A 126 26.19 2.37 11.55
CA ALA A 126 27.64 2.26 11.39
C ALA A 126 28.13 2.58 9.97
N ASN A 127 27.36 2.22 8.94
CA ASN A 127 27.84 2.23 7.56
C ASN A 127 27.11 3.23 6.65
N CYS A 128 25.91 3.69 7.03
CA CYS A 128 25.06 4.51 6.17
C CYS A 128 24.88 5.96 6.68
N ALA A 129 25.68 6.42 7.64
CA ALA A 129 25.55 7.75 8.29
C ALA A 129 25.62 8.96 7.33
N ASN A 130 26.15 8.78 6.10
CA ASN A 130 26.18 9.81 5.06
C ASN A 130 25.15 9.57 3.93
N GLN A 131 24.30 8.56 4.05
CA GLN A 131 23.20 8.29 3.14
C GLN A 131 21.89 8.56 3.87
N ALA A 132 21.63 9.84 4.16
CA ALA A 132 20.26 10.27 4.34
C ALA A 132 19.47 9.84 3.08
N PRO A 133 18.24 9.29 3.22
CA PRO A 133 17.41 9.00 2.06
C PRO A 133 17.35 10.25 1.16
N PRO A 134 17.40 10.09 -0.17
CA PRO A 134 17.39 11.23 -1.08
C PRO A 134 16.17 12.11 -0.78
N THR A 135 16.39 13.42 -0.66
CA THR A 135 15.29 14.36 -0.41
C THR A 135 14.26 14.24 -1.52
N CYS A 136 13.03 14.69 -1.27
CA CYS A 136 11.99 14.63 -2.29
C CYS A 136 12.42 15.37 -3.57
N GLU A 137 13.08 16.52 -3.42
CA GLU A 137 13.64 17.31 -4.52
C GLU A 137 14.71 16.51 -5.29
N ALA A 138 15.56 15.75 -4.60
CA ALA A 138 16.56 14.90 -5.25
C ALA A 138 15.91 13.76 -6.05
N ARG A 139 14.80 13.19 -5.55
CA ARG A 139 14.04 12.15 -6.25
C ARG A 139 13.31 12.72 -7.48
N CYS A 140 12.69 13.88 -7.36
CA CYS A 140 12.04 14.56 -8.48
C CYS A 140 13.05 15.02 -9.54
N THR A 141 14.25 15.46 -9.12
CA THR A 141 15.35 15.80 -10.04
C THR A 141 15.78 14.56 -10.83
N ALA A 142 15.97 13.42 -10.17
CA ALA A 142 16.34 12.18 -10.83
C ALA A 142 15.27 11.71 -11.84
N LEU A 143 13.99 11.85 -11.51
CA LEU A 143 12.87 11.55 -12.42
C LEU A 143 12.90 12.47 -13.65
N ALA A 144 13.03 13.78 -13.44
CA ALA A 144 13.10 14.77 -14.50
C ALA A 144 14.32 14.58 -15.41
N ASP A 145 15.47 14.24 -14.84
CA ASP A 145 16.70 13.92 -15.57
C ASP A 145 16.50 12.66 -16.45
N GLY A 146 15.80 11.64 -15.93
CA GLY A 146 15.43 10.45 -16.69
C GLY A 146 14.52 10.75 -17.88
N MET A 147 13.54 11.63 -17.70
CA MET A 147 12.66 12.10 -18.78
C MET A 147 13.41 12.93 -19.83
N GLN A 148 14.40 13.73 -19.41
CA GLN A 148 15.27 14.45 -20.33
C GLN A 148 16.07 13.48 -21.19
N GLN A 149 16.69 12.47 -20.57
CA GLN A 149 17.50 11.49 -21.29
C GLN A 149 16.66 10.70 -22.28
N HIS A 150 15.47 10.25 -21.88
CA HIS A 150 14.56 9.56 -22.79
C HIS A 150 14.17 10.46 -24.00
N CYS A 151 13.86 11.74 -23.76
CA CYS A 151 13.59 12.69 -24.83
C CYS A 151 14.78 12.86 -25.80
N LEU A 152 16.02 12.87 -25.29
CA LEU A 152 17.23 12.96 -26.09
C LEU A 152 17.47 11.66 -26.89
N ASP A 153 17.21 10.50 -26.30
CA ASP A 153 17.35 9.19 -26.94
C ASP A 153 16.36 9.02 -28.10
N GLU A 154 15.19 9.66 -28.03
CA GLU A 154 14.23 9.76 -29.13
C GLU A 154 14.67 10.74 -30.24
N GLY A 155 15.85 11.35 -30.11
CA GLY A 155 16.44 12.24 -31.12
C GLY A 155 15.89 13.66 -31.11
N ASN A 156 15.19 14.08 -30.04
CA ASN A 156 14.71 15.45 -29.91
C ASN A 156 15.87 16.43 -29.61
N GLY A 157 15.67 17.70 -29.96
CA GLY A 157 16.64 18.76 -29.68
C GLY A 157 16.80 19.04 -28.19
N ALA A 158 18.02 19.39 -27.76
CA ALA A 158 18.37 19.62 -26.36
C ALA A 158 17.49 20.66 -25.66
N ASP A 159 17.13 21.77 -26.35
CA ASP A 159 16.28 22.82 -25.78
C ASP A 159 14.85 22.33 -25.48
N LYS A 160 14.33 21.45 -26.34
CA LYS A 160 13.02 20.82 -26.16
C LYS A 160 13.06 19.87 -24.97
N CYS A 161 14.11 19.06 -24.85
CA CYS A 161 14.25 18.12 -23.74
C CYS A 161 14.54 18.81 -22.40
N ALA A 162 15.26 19.93 -22.40
CA ALA A 162 15.45 20.76 -21.20
C ALA A 162 14.12 21.36 -20.71
N THR A 163 13.22 21.73 -21.63
CA THR A 163 11.86 22.18 -21.28
C THR A 163 11.04 21.05 -20.67
N VAL A 164 11.09 19.85 -21.25
CA VAL A 164 10.42 18.64 -20.71
C VAL A 164 10.92 18.31 -19.30
N ARG A 165 12.24 18.35 -19.09
CA ARG A 165 12.85 18.18 -17.78
C ARG A 165 12.31 19.18 -16.77
N GLN A 166 12.32 20.46 -17.12
CA GLN A 166 11.90 21.51 -16.19
C GLN A 166 10.42 21.36 -15.81
N SER A 167 9.53 21.11 -16.79
CA SER A 167 8.12 20.88 -16.52
C SER A 167 7.86 19.63 -15.66
N ALA A 168 8.62 18.55 -15.88
CA ALA A 168 8.52 17.34 -15.07
C ALA A 168 9.00 17.56 -13.63
N LEU A 169 10.10 18.31 -13.46
CA LEU A 169 10.63 18.66 -12.15
C LEU A 169 9.65 19.54 -11.37
N ASP A 170 9.15 20.60 -12.01
CA ASP A 170 8.23 21.56 -11.38
C ASP A 170 6.95 20.86 -10.90
N ARG A 171 6.36 20.00 -11.74
CA ARG A 171 5.16 19.22 -11.39
C ARG A 171 5.42 18.23 -10.26
N CYS A 172 6.50 17.46 -10.36
CA CYS A 172 6.86 16.49 -9.33
C CYS A 172 7.09 17.17 -7.97
N THR A 173 7.80 18.29 -7.95
CA THR A 173 8.07 19.04 -6.72
C THR A 173 6.79 19.68 -6.15
N GLN A 174 5.90 20.18 -7.01
CA GLN A 174 4.62 20.76 -6.60
C GLN A 174 3.66 19.71 -6.03
N GLU A 175 3.53 18.56 -6.67
CA GLU A 175 2.54 17.54 -6.30
C GLU A 175 3.02 16.60 -5.19
N LEU A 176 4.32 16.29 -5.15
CA LEU A 176 4.85 15.23 -4.28
C LEU A 176 5.79 15.74 -3.17
N CYS A 177 6.40 16.91 -3.34
CA CYS A 177 7.39 17.43 -2.37
C CYS A 177 6.88 18.61 -1.54
N SER A 178 5.84 19.28 -2.00
CA SER A 178 5.19 20.33 -1.23
C SER A 178 4.25 19.67 -0.22
N SER A 179 4.66 19.57 1.04
CA SER A 179 3.83 19.03 2.15
C SER A 179 2.69 19.96 2.58
N THR A 180 2.25 20.86 1.71
CA THR A 180 0.98 21.57 1.89
C THR A 180 -0.04 20.87 1.01
N ALA A 181 -0.67 19.83 1.55
CA ALA A 181 -1.98 19.44 1.06
C ALA A 181 -2.81 20.73 1.03
N GLN A 182 -3.21 21.19 -0.16
CA GLN A 182 -3.97 22.42 -0.30
C GLN A 182 -5.13 22.36 0.69
N THR A 183 -5.20 23.33 1.61
CA THR A 183 -6.31 23.39 2.56
C THR A 183 -7.61 23.60 1.79
N CYS A 184 -8.76 23.28 2.39
CA CYS A 184 -10.02 23.56 1.73
C CYS A 184 -10.15 25.06 1.37
N GLU A 185 -9.63 25.93 2.23
CA GLU A 185 -9.54 27.37 2.05
C GLU A 185 -8.64 27.77 0.88
N ASP A 186 -7.54 27.05 0.63
CA ASP A 186 -6.68 27.25 -0.53
C ASP A 186 -7.40 26.85 -1.83
N ARG A 187 -8.14 25.74 -1.82
CA ARG A 187 -8.96 25.32 -2.96
C ARG A 187 -10.10 26.31 -3.25
N CYS A 188 -10.73 26.84 -2.21
CA CYS A 188 -11.73 27.92 -2.36
C CYS A 188 -11.10 29.23 -2.84
N THR A 189 -9.83 29.49 -2.51
CA THR A 189 -9.08 30.63 -3.02
C THR A 189 -8.76 30.47 -4.50
N ASP A 190 -8.39 29.28 -4.95
CA ASP A 190 -8.16 28.97 -6.37
C ASP A 190 -9.47 29.04 -7.18
N PHE A 191 -10.58 28.52 -6.63
CA PHE A 191 -11.92 28.68 -7.21
C PHE A 191 -12.29 30.17 -7.40
N SER A 192 -12.09 30.98 -6.36
CA SER A 192 -12.32 32.44 -6.41
C SER A 192 -11.46 33.13 -7.47
N ARG A 193 -10.23 32.69 -7.69
CA ARG A 193 -9.37 33.23 -8.77
C ARG A 193 -9.93 32.88 -10.15
N GLY A 194 -10.50 31.69 -10.31
CA GLY A 194 -11.25 31.30 -11.52
C GLY A 194 -12.44 32.21 -11.79
N VAL A 195 -13.27 32.48 -10.76
CA VAL A 195 -14.42 33.39 -10.84
C VAL A 195 -14.01 34.81 -11.24
N PHE A 196 -12.91 35.32 -10.69
CA PHE A 196 -12.36 36.62 -11.07
C PHE A 196 -11.94 36.66 -12.54
N ALA A 197 -11.21 35.63 -13.00
CA ALA A 197 -10.70 35.55 -14.37
C ALA A 197 -11.84 35.45 -15.41
N GLU A 198 -12.90 34.69 -15.10
CA GLU A 198 -14.09 34.58 -15.94
C GLU A 198 -14.89 35.89 -16.00
N CYS A 199 -15.05 36.59 -14.88
CA CYS A 199 -15.69 37.90 -14.87
C CYS A 199 -14.91 38.94 -15.71
N MET A 200 -13.58 38.92 -15.63
CA MET A 200 -12.72 39.80 -16.44
C MET A 200 -12.78 39.47 -17.93
N SER A 201 -12.88 38.20 -18.31
CA SER A 201 -13.02 37.78 -19.72
C SER A 201 -14.40 38.10 -20.29
N ALA A 202 -15.44 38.16 -19.45
CA ALA A 202 -16.77 38.64 -19.79
C ALA A 202 -16.89 40.18 -19.89
N GLY A 203 -15.80 40.91 -19.69
CA GLY A 203 -15.76 42.38 -19.79
C GLY A 203 -16.22 43.13 -18.53
N GLY A 204 -16.26 42.45 -17.38
CA GLY A 204 -16.55 43.07 -16.09
C GLY A 204 -15.46 44.07 -15.65
N THR A 205 -15.80 44.94 -14.71
CA THR A 205 -14.81 45.84 -14.11
C THR A 205 -14.02 45.10 -13.03
N SER A 206 -12.74 45.45 -12.85
CA SER A 206 -11.89 44.82 -11.83
C SER A 206 -12.49 44.88 -10.42
N THR A 207 -13.18 45.97 -10.08
CA THR A 207 -13.85 46.12 -8.77
C THR A 207 -15.04 45.18 -8.63
N ASP A 208 -15.89 45.06 -9.66
CA ASP A 208 -17.05 44.17 -9.62
C ASP A 208 -16.62 42.70 -9.58
N CYS A 209 -15.61 42.34 -10.39
CA CYS A 209 -15.06 40.99 -10.42
C CYS A 209 -14.37 40.62 -9.11
N ALA A 210 -13.70 41.57 -8.44
CA ALA A 210 -13.08 41.33 -7.15
C ALA A 210 -14.11 41.04 -6.05
N ASN A 211 -15.22 41.79 -6.03
CA ASN A 211 -16.31 41.54 -5.10
C ASN A 211 -16.97 40.19 -5.34
N GLN A 212 -17.24 39.85 -6.61
CA GLN A 212 -17.85 38.57 -6.99
C GLN A 212 -16.96 37.37 -6.61
N ALA A 213 -15.66 37.48 -6.81
CA ALA A 213 -14.69 36.46 -6.41
C ALA A 213 -14.63 36.30 -4.89
N ALA A 214 -14.63 37.41 -4.13
CA ALA A 214 -14.64 37.39 -2.67
C ALA A 214 -15.90 36.73 -2.09
N ASP A 215 -17.07 37.02 -2.66
CA ASP A 215 -18.34 36.39 -2.27
C ASP A 215 -18.35 34.90 -2.58
N ALA A 216 -17.86 34.50 -3.76
CA ALA A 216 -17.73 33.11 -4.17
C ALA A 216 -16.77 32.33 -3.24
N ARG A 217 -15.67 32.96 -2.81
CA ARG A 217 -14.75 32.38 -1.83
C ARG A 217 -15.41 32.19 -0.47
N ALA A 218 -16.11 33.22 0.03
CA ALA A 218 -16.76 33.19 1.33
C ALA A 218 -17.83 32.08 1.38
N HIS A 219 -18.61 31.94 0.31
CA HIS A 219 -19.62 30.90 0.19
C HIS A 219 -19.01 29.49 0.08
N CYS A 220 -17.94 29.33 -0.70
CA CYS A 220 -17.20 28.06 -0.78
C CYS A 220 -16.67 27.62 0.59
N ILE A 221 -16.10 28.56 1.36
CA ILE A 221 -15.59 28.27 2.70
C ILE A 221 -16.72 27.88 3.66
N SER A 222 -17.86 28.57 3.62
CA SER A 222 -18.98 28.26 4.52
C SER A 222 -19.60 26.90 4.23
N GLU A 223 -19.78 26.54 2.96
CA GLU A 223 -20.47 25.32 2.57
C GLU A 223 -19.57 24.08 2.53
N HIS A 224 -18.27 24.25 2.26
CA HIS A 224 -17.38 23.13 1.95
C HIS A 224 -16.17 22.99 2.86
N CYS A 225 -15.84 24.02 3.66
CA CYS A 225 -14.63 24.00 4.49
C CYS A 225 -14.90 23.99 5.99
N GLN A 226 -16.13 24.23 6.44
CA GLN A 226 -16.45 23.94 7.83
C GLN A 226 -16.52 22.41 8.03
N PRO A 227 -15.73 21.81 8.94
CA PRO A 227 -16.11 20.52 9.46
C PRO A 227 -17.48 20.75 10.11
N THR A 228 -18.53 20.10 9.60
CA THR A 228 -19.79 20.08 10.34
C THR A 228 -19.44 19.52 11.71
N PRO A 229 -19.62 20.27 12.83
CA PRO A 229 -19.31 19.73 14.14
C PRO A 229 -20.07 18.41 14.26
N GLU A 230 -19.37 17.32 14.58
CA GLU A 230 -20.08 16.08 14.86
C GLU A 230 -21.10 16.38 15.96
N PRO A 231 -22.36 15.93 15.81
CA PRO A 231 -23.37 16.23 16.81
C PRO A 231 -22.88 15.71 18.16
N THR A 232 -22.89 16.56 19.17
CA THR A 232 -22.46 16.21 20.54
C THR A 232 -23.26 15.02 21.06
N CYS A 233 -22.80 14.38 22.15
CA CYS A 233 -23.57 13.29 22.74
C CYS A 233 -24.98 13.76 23.13
N GLU A 234 -25.09 14.98 23.66
CA GLU A 234 -26.30 15.68 24.02
C GLU A 234 -27.19 15.95 22.79
N ASP A 235 -26.62 16.34 21.65
CA ASP A 235 -27.36 16.53 20.39
C ASP A 235 -27.94 15.21 19.88
N ARG A 236 -27.18 14.11 19.96
CA ARG A 236 -27.63 12.78 19.57
C ARG A 236 -28.73 12.27 20.51
N CYS A 237 -28.57 12.46 21.82
CA CYS A 237 -29.59 12.13 22.81
C CYS A 237 -30.86 12.97 22.62
N THR A 238 -30.73 14.25 22.30
CA THR A 238 -31.85 15.14 22.00
C THR A 238 -32.59 14.71 20.73
N ALA A 239 -31.87 14.35 19.67
CA ALA A 239 -32.46 13.85 18.43
C ALA A 239 -33.24 12.55 18.67
N ARG A 240 -32.68 11.62 19.46
CA ARG A 240 -33.34 10.36 19.83
C ARG A 240 -34.59 10.57 20.67
N ALA A 241 -34.54 11.49 21.64
CA ALA A 241 -35.70 11.84 22.46
C ALA A 241 -36.81 12.48 21.62
N LYS A 242 -36.47 13.39 20.69
CA LYS A 242 -37.44 14.00 19.75
C LYS A 242 -38.10 12.96 18.84
N ALA A 243 -37.36 12.02 18.29
CA ALA A 243 -37.91 10.94 17.46
C ALA A 243 -38.92 10.08 18.24
N ALA A 244 -38.68 9.83 19.53
CA ALA A 244 -39.64 9.13 20.39
C ALA A 244 -40.90 9.97 20.67
N ALA A 245 -40.77 11.30 20.76
CA ALA A 245 -41.90 12.23 20.87
C ALA A 245 -42.83 12.14 19.67
N GLU A 246 -42.25 12.16 18.46
CA GLU A 246 -43.01 12.10 17.20
C GLU A 246 -43.78 10.80 17.08
N GLN A 247 -43.18 9.68 17.47
CA GLN A 247 -43.85 8.38 17.53
C GLN A 247 -44.97 8.35 18.58
N CYS A 248 -44.75 8.95 19.74
CA CYS A 248 -45.75 9.05 20.81
C CYS A 248 -46.98 9.87 20.35
N VAL A 249 -46.77 11.00 19.67
CA VAL A 249 -47.85 11.82 19.12
C VAL A 249 -48.56 11.10 17.97
N ALA A 250 -47.82 10.43 17.08
CA ALA A 250 -48.39 9.65 15.98
C ALA A 250 -49.26 8.48 16.47
N ALA A 251 -48.95 7.92 17.64
CA ALA A 251 -49.76 6.89 18.30
C ALA A 251 -51.01 7.45 19.03
N GLY A 252 -51.23 8.77 18.99
CA GLY A 252 -52.42 9.43 19.53
C GLY A 252 -52.40 9.64 21.03
N HIS A 253 -51.22 9.61 21.67
CA HIS A 253 -51.09 9.90 23.09
C HIS A 253 -51.23 11.40 23.39
N PRO A 254 -51.64 11.76 24.62
CA PRO A 254 -51.70 13.16 25.07
C PRO A 254 -50.33 13.87 24.96
N ALA A 255 -50.33 15.13 24.54
CA ALA A 255 -49.11 15.90 24.30
C ALA A 255 -48.24 16.09 25.56
N ASP A 256 -48.88 16.19 26.73
CA ASP A 256 -48.23 16.25 28.04
C ASP A 256 -47.51 14.94 28.37
N ALA A 257 -48.14 13.79 28.11
CA ALA A 257 -47.52 12.48 28.28
C ALA A 257 -46.30 12.28 27.37
N CYS A 258 -46.38 12.71 26.11
CA CYS A 258 -45.25 12.63 25.18
C CYS A 258 -44.11 13.58 25.57
N THR A 259 -44.43 14.75 26.14
CA THR A 259 -43.41 15.69 26.65
C THR A 259 -42.65 15.12 27.84
N THR A 260 -43.35 14.49 28.79
CA THR A 260 -42.72 13.79 29.92
C THR A 260 -41.83 12.64 29.47
N LEU A 261 -42.26 11.86 28.47
CA LEU A 261 -41.47 10.79 27.88
C LEU A 261 -40.15 11.31 27.28
N VAL A 262 -40.19 12.43 26.56
CA VAL A 262 -38.99 13.07 25.98
C VAL A 262 -38.00 13.47 27.07
N GLN A 263 -38.48 14.12 28.13
CA GLN A 263 -37.61 14.57 29.22
C GLN A 263 -36.93 13.39 29.93
N GLN A 264 -37.66 12.30 30.15
CA GLN A 264 -37.11 11.09 30.77
C GLN A 264 -36.10 10.38 29.86
N LEU A 265 -36.40 10.25 28.57
CA LEU A 265 -35.49 9.63 27.61
C LEU A 265 -34.22 10.45 27.41
N LEU A 266 -34.32 11.77 27.37
CA LEU A 266 -33.17 12.65 27.26
C LEU A 266 -32.28 12.55 28.50
N ALA A 267 -32.87 12.68 29.70
CA ALA A 267 -32.13 12.59 30.96
C ALA A 267 -31.40 11.26 31.10
N HIS A 268 -32.08 10.15 30.83
CA HIS A 268 -31.49 8.82 30.92
C HIS A 268 -30.42 8.57 29.84
N CYS A 269 -30.63 9.07 28.62
CA CYS A 269 -29.64 8.96 27.55
C CYS A 269 -28.35 9.70 27.90
N VAL A 270 -28.47 10.93 28.42
CA VAL A 270 -27.32 11.75 28.82
C VAL A 270 -26.57 11.10 29.98
N GLU A 271 -27.27 10.61 31.00
CA GLU A 271 -26.66 9.96 32.16
C GLU A 271 -25.86 8.70 31.78
N GLU A 272 -26.43 7.84 30.94
CA GLU A 272 -25.82 6.54 30.61
C GLU A 272 -24.77 6.62 29.48
N ASN A 273 -24.87 7.60 28.58
CA ASN A 273 -24.08 7.61 27.34
C ASN A 273 -23.19 8.84 27.19
N CYS A 274 -23.44 9.89 27.97
CA CYS A 274 -22.72 11.18 27.86
C CYS A 274 -21.96 11.53 29.15
N ALA A 275 -21.87 10.61 30.12
CA ALA A 275 -20.94 10.79 31.22
C ALA A 275 -19.51 10.87 30.67
N GLU A 276 -18.85 12.01 30.87
CA GLU A 276 -17.45 12.16 30.50
C GLU A 276 -16.61 11.12 31.26
N PRO A 277 -15.56 10.56 30.64
CA PRO A 277 -14.62 9.69 31.34
C PRO A 277 -14.12 10.41 32.59
N ALA A 278 -13.95 9.67 33.70
CA ALA A 278 -13.31 10.24 34.88
C ALA A 278 -11.91 10.78 34.50
N PRO A 279 -11.48 11.92 35.08
CA PRO A 279 -10.17 12.48 34.84
C PRO A 279 -9.10 11.41 35.11
N ASP A 280 -8.09 11.36 34.26
CA ASP A 280 -7.02 10.40 34.41
C ASP A 280 -5.92 10.92 35.36
N CYS A 281 -4.92 10.08 35.66
CA CYS A 281 -3.82 10.45 36.58
C CYS A 281 -3.09 11.72 36.13
N ARG A 282 -3.04 11.98 34.82
CA ARG A 282 -2.38 13.15 34.26
C ARG A 282 -3.24 14.39 34.47
N ASP A 283 -4.55 14.28 34.28
CA ASP A 283 -5.49 15.37 34.58
C ASP A 283 -5.43 15.77 36.07
N ASP A 284 -5.35 14.79 36.99
CA ASP A 284 -5.18 15.03 38.43
C ASP A 284 -3.83 15.69 38.74
N CYS A 285 -2.76 15.28 38.05
CA CYS A 285 -1.43 15.88 38.21
C CYS A 285 -1.39 17.34 37.72
N ASP A 286 -2.09 17.64 36.62
CA ASP A 286 -2.18 18.97 36.05
C ASP A 286 -3.00 19.88 36.98
N GLU A 287 -4.16 19.42 37.46
CA GLU A 287 -4.97 20.16 38.43
C GLU A 287 -4.17 20.45 39.72
N HIS A 288 -3.43 19.47 40.22
CA HIS A 288 -2.59 19.65 41.41
C HIS A 288 -1.45 20.66 41.17
N ALA A 289 -0.84 20.65 39.99
CA ALA A 289 0.21 21.61 39.62
C ALA A 289 -0.35 23.04 39.51
N GLU A 290 -1.55 23.20 38.97
CA GLU A 290 -2.26 24.49 38.93
C GLU A 290 -2.57 25.01 40.33
N GLN A 291 -3.11 24.18 41.21
CA GLN A 291 -3.38 24.55 42.60
C GLN A 291 -2.10 24.96 43.35
N GLN A 292 -0.97 24.29 43.09
CA GLN A 292 0.33 24.66 43.67
C GLN A 292 0.88 25.97 43.09
N PHE A 293 0.70 26.20 41.79
CA PHE A 293 1.06 27.46 41.14
C PHE A 293 0.30 28.62 41.77
N GLU A 294 -1.02 28.51 41.88
CA GLU A 294 -1.88 29.54 42.47
C GLU A 294 -1.51 29.81 43.92
N ALA A 295 -1.29 28.76 44.73
CA ALA A 295 -0.85 28.89 46.11
C ALA A 295 0.53 29.58 46.24
N CYS A 296 1.46 29.29 45.33
CA CYS A 296 2.79 29.91 45.28
C CYS A 296 2.71 31.42 44.95
N VAL A 297 1.90 31.79 43.95
CA VAL A 297 1.68 33.19 43.56
C VAL A 297 0.98 33.95 44.69
N ALA A 298 -0.05 33.34 45.31
CA ALA A 298 -0.73 33.91 46.47
C ALA A 298 0.21 34.09 47.68
N GLY A 299 1.23 33.24 47.81
CA GLY A 299 2.30 33.33 48.80
C GLY A 299 3.35 34.42 48.52
N GLY A 300 3.21 35.19 47.43
CA GLY A 300 4.13 36.27 47.05
C GLY A 300 5.37 35.80 46.27
N GLY A 301 5.35 34.58 45.73
CA GLY A 301 6.36 34.12 44.78
C GLY A 301 6.27 34.87 43.45
N SER A 302 7.38 34.94 42.71
CA SER A 302 7.33 35.43 41.33
C SER A 302 6.68 34.38 40.43
N GLU A 303 5.87 34.83 39.48
CA GLU A 303 5.12 33.97 38.56
C GLU A 303 6.04 32.98 37.81
N GLU A 304 7.24 33.42 37.42
CA GLU A 304 8.24 32.57 36.77
C GLU A 304 8.78 31.46 37.68
N ALA A 305 9.05 31.77 38.95
CA ALA A 305 9.50 30.79 39.93
C ALA A 305 8.38 29.80 40.29
N CYS A 306 7.14 30.29 40.43
CA CYS A 306 5.98 29.45 40.70
C CYS A 306 5.66 28.53 39.53
N ARG A 307 5.75 29.01 38.28
CA ARG A 307 5.54 28.20 37.09
C ARG A 307 6.58 27.07 36.98
N SER A 308 7.85 27.39 37.23
CA SER A 308 8.91 26.38 37.22
C SER A 308 8.72 25.33 38.32
N ALA A 309 8.24 25.74 39.50
CA ALA A 309 7.94 24.82 40.60
C ALA A 309 6.75 23.91 40.28
N ALA A 310 5.67 24.48 39.73
CA ALA A 310 4.47 23.75 39.33
C ALA A 310 4.78 22.69 38.25
N HIS A 311 5.48 23.05 37.17
CA HIS A 311 5.90 22.07 36.15
C HIS A 311 6.85 20.99 36.68
N SER A 312 7.69 21.32 37.65
CA SER A 312 8.55 20.30 38.28
C SER A 312 7.72 19.33 39.13
N ALA A 313 6.68 19.82 39.81
CA ALA A 313 5.76 19.01 40.60
C ALA A 313 4.85 18.15 39.71
N GLU A 314 4.32 18.72 38.63
CA GLU A 314 3.58 18.03 37.56
C GLU A 314 4.42 16.89 36.97
N GLY A 315 5.65 17.20 36.53
CA GLY A 315 6.58 16.19 36.00
C GLY A 315 6.90 15.09 37.00
N ALA A 316 7.07 15.41 38.29
CA ALA A 316 7.27 14.40 39.33
C ALA A 316 6.01 13.54 39.57
N CYS A 317 4.83 14.15 39.53
CA CYS A 317 3.53 13.48 39.66
C CYS A 317 3.30 12.51 38.48
N VAL A 318 3.49 12.99 37.24
CA VAL A 318 3.36 12.20 36.02
C VAL A 318 4.36 11.04 35.98
N MET A 319 5.58 11.22 36.50
CA MET A 319 6.56 10.14 36.65
C MET A 319 6.10 9.05 37.63
N HIS A 320 5.26 9.40 38.62
CA HIS A 320 4.63 8.45 39.53
C HIS A 320 3.35 7.82 38.99
N CYS A 321 2.72 8.39 37.95
CA CYS A 321 1.65 7.73 37.21
C CYS A 321 2.12 6.40 36.55
N GLY A 322 3.43 6.17 36.42
CA GLY A 322 4.01 4.92 35.89
C GLY A 322 4.03 3.72 36.84
N ASP A 323 3.82 3.91 38.15
CA ASP A 323 3.92 2.83 39.16
C ASP A 323 2.65 2.69 40.04
N GLY A 324 1.58 3.41 39.71
CA GLY A 324 0.36 3.47 40.54
C GLY A 324 -0.98 3.46 39.81
N SER A 325 -0.98 3.39 38.47
CA SER A 325 -2.20 3.36 37.66
C SER A 325 -2.07 2.39 36.48
N SER A 326 -1.50 1.21 36.72
CA SER A 326 -1.81 0.10 35.81
C SER A 326 -3.22 -0.37 36.17
N GLU A 327 -4.21 0.13 35.44
CA GLU A 327 -5.34 -0.74 35.13
C GLU A 327 -4.74 -2.11 34.77
N PRO A 328 -5.24 -3.20 35.35
CA PRO A 328 -4.75 -4.51 34.97
C PRO A 328 -4.81 -4.60 33.45
N ASP A 329 -3.78 -5.15 32.81
CA ASP A 329 -3.85 -5.40 31.38
C ASP A 329 -5.10 -6.23 31.07
N CYS A 330 -5.58 -6.20 29.83
CA CYS A 330 -6.85 -6.85 29.51
C CYS A 330 -6.88 -8.35 29.94
N PRO A 331 -5.79 -9.14 29.80
CA PRO A 331 -5.70 -10.47 30.39
C PRO A 331 -5.89 -10.51 31.91
N ALA A 332 -5.28 -9.59 32.66
CA ALA A 332 -5.45 -9.49 34.10
C ALA A 332 -6.88 -9.08 34.49
N ARG A 333 -7.55 -8.19 33.74
CA ARG A 333 -8.98 -7.87 33.98
C ARG A 333 -9.89 -9.06 33.74
N CYS A 334 -9.64 -9.81 32.67
CA CYS A 334 -10.37 -11.04 32.39
C CYS A 334 -10.16 -12.11 33.46
N ALA A 335 -8.96 -12.21 34.03
CA ALA A 335 -8.66 -13.10 35.13
C ALA A 335 -9.37 -12.69 36.43
N SER A 336 -9.41 -11.40 36.75
CA SER A 336 -10.16 -10.88 37.90
C SER A 336 -11.66 -11.14 37.79
N ALA A 337 -12.27 -10.84 36.64
CA ALA A 337 -13.70 -11.10 36.41
C ALA A 337 -14.05 -12.60 36.51
N ALA A 338 -13.15 -13.48 36.04
CA ALA A 338 -13.30 -14.92 36.18
C ALA A 338 -13.20 -15.39 37.64
N GLU A 339 -12.33 -14.79 38.45
CA GLU A 339 -12.23 -15.11 39.88
C GLU A 339 -13.49 -14.68 40.64
N ASP A 340 -14.09 -13.53 40.30
CA ASP A 340 -15.37 -13.11 40.87
C ASP A 340 -16.50 -14.09 40.52
N LEU A 341 -16.54 -14.57 39.27
CA LEU A 341 -17.48 -15.61 38.83
C LEU A 341 -17.30 -16.92 39.62
N LYS A 342 -16.05 -17.33 39.87
CA LYS A 342 -15.74 -18.50 40.69
C LYS A 342 -16.22 -18.33 42.13
N GLN A 343 -15.98 -17.17 42.74
CA GLN A 343 -16.40 -16.90 44.11
C GLN A 343 -17.93 -16.94 44.24
N HIS A 344 -18.65 -16.38 43.27
CA HIS A 344 -20.11 -16.46 43.24
C HIS A 344 -20.60 -17.91 43.08
N CYS A 345 -20.03 -18.66 42.14
CA CYS A 345 -20.34 -20.07 41.90
C CYS A 345 -20.15 -20.94 43.16
N VAL A 346 -19.07 -20.71 43.93
CA VAL A 346 -18.82 -21.41 45.20
C VAL A 346 -19.79 -20.96 46.29
N ALA A 347 -20.14 -19.67 46.35
CA ALA A 347 -21.10 -19.14 47.32
C ALA A 347 -22.52 -19.72 47.12
N GLU A 348 -22.86 -20.09 45.88
CA GLU A 348 -24.11 -20.81 45.55
C GLU A 348 -24.08 -22.30 45.93
N GLY A 349 -22.96 -22.79 46.49
CA GLY A 349 -22.82 -24.16 46.98
C GLY A 349 -22.41 -25.19 45.93
N ASN A 350 -21.91 -24.74 44.78
CA ASN A 350 -21.38 -25.64 43.75
C ASN A 350 -19.97 -26.16 44.11
N ASP A 351 -19.53 -27.22 43.43
CA ASP A 351 -18.21 -27.80 43.66
C ASP A 351 -17.08 -26.80 43.29
N PRO A 352 -16.10 -26.56 44.19
CA PRO A 352 -15.03 -25.59 43.94
C PRO A 352 -14.14 -25.90 42.74
N ALA A 353 -13.92 -27.18 42.41
CA ALA A 353 -13.09 -27.56 41.27
C ALA A 353 -13.84 -27.32 39.95
N GLU A 354 -15.15 -27.60 39.93
CA GLU A 354 -16.02 -27.28 38.79
C GLU A 354 -16.13 -25.77 38.57
N CYS A 355 -16.30 -24.97 39.63
CA CYS A 355 -16.32 -23.50 39.55
C CYS A 355 -14.98 -22.93 39.05
N ALA A 356 -13.85 -23.51 39.47
CA ALA A 356 -12.54 -23.08 39.00
C ALA A 356 -12.31 -23.39 37.52
N ALA A 357 -12.77 -24.55 37.03
CA ALA A 357 -12.69 -24.89 35.61
C ALA A 357 -13.52 -23.93 34.74
N ARG A 358 -14.75 -23.62 35.16
CA ARG A 358 -15.65 -22.67 34.48
C ARG A 358 -15.07 -21.26 34.45
N ALA A 359 -14.51 -20.79 35.56
CA ALA A 359 -13.83 -19.51 35.63
C ALA A 359 -12.61 -19.43 34.71
N ALA A 360 -11.76 -20.47 34.69
CA ALA A 360 -10.62 -20.52 33.79
C ALA A 360 -11.01 -20.50 32.31
N GLU A 361 -12.15 -21.13 31.95
CA GLU A 361 -12.72 -21.07 30.60
C GLU A 361 -13.26 -19.68 30.26
N ALA A 362 -13.99 -19.05 31.18
CA ALA A 362 -14.49 -17.68 31.03
C ALA A 362 -13.35 -16.67 30.86
N ALA A 363 -12.24 -16.82 31.62
CA ALA A 363 -11.05 -15.99 31.46
C ALA A 363 -10.45 -16.12 30.06
N ARG A 364 -10.28 -17.36 29.56
CA ARG A 364 -9.75 -17.59 28.20
C ARG A 364 -10.64 -17.00 27.11
N HIS A 365 -11.96 -17.14 27.24
CA HIS A 365 -12.91 -16.54 26.32
C HIS A 365 -12.88 -15.01 26.34
N CYS A 366 -12.84 -14.42 27.54
CA CYS A 366 -12.73 -12.98 27.70
C CYS A 366 -11.45 -12.45 27.04
N VAL A 367 -10.31 -13.12 27.23
CA VAL A 367 -9.06 -12.72 26.58
C VAL A 367 -9.17 -12.79 25.05
N ALA A 368 -9.70 -13.89 24.51
CA ALA A 368 -9.83 -14.08 23.07
C ALA A 368 -10.81 -13.10 22.41
N GLU A 369 -11.87 -12.66 23.11
CA GLU A 369 -12.89 -11.78 22.54
C GLU A 369 -12.65 -10.29 22.80
N LYS A 370 -11.96 -9.94 23.90
CA LYS A 370 -11.89 -8.56 24.40
C LYS A 370 -10.47 -7.99 24.45
N CYS A 371 -9.43 -8.82 24.37
CA CYS A 371 -8.06 -8.37 24.62
C CYS A 371 -7.15 -8.35 23.39
N ASP A 372 -7.50 -9.03 22.30
CA ASP A 372 -6.76 -8.91 21.04
C ASP A 372 -7.23 -7.66 20.27
N GLY A 373 -6.41 -6.62 20.33
CA GLY A 373 -6.57 -5.41 19.52
C GLY A 373 -6.39 -5.73 18.03
N THR A 374 -7.38 -5.32 17.23
CA THR A 374 -7.57 -5.64 15.80
C THR A 374 -7.72 -7.13 15.49
N PRO A 375 -8.95 -7.63 15.22
CA PRO A 375 -9.09 -8.83 14.43
C PRO A 375 -8.51 -8.48 13.05
N GLU A 376 -7.34 -9.05 12.71
CA GLU A 376 -7.03 -9.25 11.29
C GLU A 376 -8.26 -9.90 10.67
N SER A 377 -8.79 -9.29 9.61
CA SER A 377 -9.93 -9.86 8.89
C SER A 377 -9.60 -11.33 8.57
N PRO A 378 -10.43 -12.30 9.00
CA PRO A 378 -10.08 -13.70 8.88
C PRO A 378 -9.77 -14.02 7.42
N THR A 379 -8.61 -14.60 7.18
CA THR A 379 -8.21 -15.01 5.83
C THR A 379 -9.28 -15.92 5.23
N CYS A 380 -9.47 -15.92 3.91
CA CYS A 380 -10.45 -16.79 3.27
C CYS A 380 -10.32 -18.27 3.69
N PRO A 381 -9.11 -18.86 3.81
CA PRO A 381 -8.94 -20.19 4.37
C PRO A 381 -9.46 -20.34 5.80
N ALA A 382 -9.29 -19.34 6.67
CA ALA A 382 -9.82 -19.36 8.03
C ALA A 382 -11.37 -19.32 8.06
N LEU A 383 -12.00 -18.60 7.13
CA LEU A 383 -13.45 -18.61 6.95
C LEU A 383 -13.96 -19.97 6.44
N CYS A 384 -13.25 -20.59 5.51
CA CYS A 384 -13.56 -21.94 5.05
C CYS A 384 -13.37 -23.00 6.16
N GLU A 385 -12.38 -22.83 7.03
CA GLU A 385 -12.17 -23.70 8.19
C GLU A 385 -13.31 -23.58 9.21
N LEU A 386 -13.79 -22.35 9.47
CA LEU A 386 -14.98 -22.11 10.30
C LEU A 386 -16.22 -22.83 9.74
N HIS A 387 -16.42 -22.78 8.42
CA HIS A 387 -17.50 -23.51 7.76
C HIS A 387 -17.38 -25.02 7.94
N ALA A 388 -16.19 -25.58 7.68
CA ALA A 388 -15.92 -27.01 7.84
C ALA A 388 -16.14 -27.50 9.28
N ARG A 389 -15.74 -26.71 10.28
CA ARG A 389 -15.99 -27.00 11.71
C ARG A 389 -17.48 -27.01 12.02
N ALA A 390 -18.25 -26.08 11.44
CA ALA A 390 -19.70 -26.04 11.62
C ALA A 390 -20.39 -27.26 10.97
N ASP A 391 -19.90 -27.73 9.81
CA ASP A 391 -20.39 -28.94 9.15
C ASP A 391 -20.06 -30.22 9.94
N PHE A 392 -18.85 -30.30 10.50
CA PHE A 392 -18.48 -31.37 11.42
C PHE A 392 -19.45 -31.46 12.60
N GLY A 393 -19.73 -30.33 13.26
CA GLY A 393 -20.66 -30.28 14.39
C GLY A 393 -22.09 -30.72 14.02
N ARG A 394 -22.58 -30.33 12.83
CA ARG A 394 -23.88 -30.78 12.30
C ARG A 394 -23.91 -32.28 12.04
N CYS A 395 -22.85 -32.82 11.45
CA CYS A 395 -22.74 -34.25 11.16
C CYS A 395 -22.74 -35.11 12.43
N VAL A 396 -21.97 -34.70 13.46
CA VAL A 396 -21.94 -35.39 14.76
C VAL A 396 -23.31 -35.33 15.44
N THR A 397 -23.97 -34.17 15.41
CA THR A 397 -25.33 -34.00 15.97
C THR A 397 -26.37 -34.85 15.25
N ALA A 398 -26.18 -35.10 13.95
CA ALA A 398 -27.02 -35.99 13.15
C ALA A 398 -26.72 -37.48 13.38
N GLY A 399 -25.80 -37.83 14.29
CA GLY A 399 -25.46 -39.21 14.64
C GLY A 399 -24.42 -39.86 13.74
N GLY A 400 -23.68 -39.06 12.95
CA GLY A 400 -22.53 -39.54 12.17
C GLY A 400 -21.36 -39.95 13.07
N THR A 401 -20.50 -40.85 12.57
CA THR A 401 -19.26 -41.21 13.27
C THR A 401 -18.25 -40.08 13.16
N ALA A 402 -17.37 -39.93 14.15
CA ALA A 402 -16.38 -38.86 14.16
C ALA A 402 -15.45 -38.90 12.94
N ASP A 403 -15.08 -40.10 12.47
CA ASP A 403 -14.20 -40.28 11.31
C ASP A 403 -14.89 -39.93 9.98
N ASP A 404 -16.17 -40.30 9.83
CA ASP A 404 -16.95 -39.94 8.64
C ASP A 404 -17.20 -38.43 8.60
N CYS A 405 -17.58 -37.84 9.74
CA CYS A 405 -17.82 -36.41 9.85
C CYS A 405 -16.55 -35.59 9.61
N LYS A 406 -15.39 -36.08 10.06
CA LYS A 406 -14.10 -35.43 9.81
C LYS A 406 -13.75 -35.47 8.32
N SER A 407 -13.94 -36.61 7.66
CA SER A 407 -13.68 -36.75 6.23
C SER A 407 -14.57 -35.81 5.42
N GLN A 408 -15.87 -35.78 5.72
CA GLN A 408 -16.83 -34.88 5.07
C GLN A 408 -16.49 -33.40 5.30
N ALA A 409 -16.12 -33.01 6.52
CA ALA A 409 -15.73 -31.63 6.81
C ALA A 409 -14.45 -31.21 6.05
N MET A 410 -13.50 -32.12 5.85
CA MET A 410 -12.30 -31.84 5.04
C MET A 410 -12.61 -31.70 3.56
N ASP A 411 -13.52 -32.50 3.01
CA ASP A 411 -13.97 -32.36 1.63
C ASP A 411 -14.67 -31.01 1.40
N GLU A 412 -15.54 -30.59 2.33
CA GLU A 412 -16.21 -29.28 2.29
C GLU A 412 -15.22 -28.12 2.45
N PHE A 413 -14.20 -28.27 3.31
CA PHE A 413 -13.12 -27.30 3.43
C PHE A 413 -12.36 -27.12 2.10
N HIS A 414 -11.94 -28.23 1.49
CA HIS A 414 -11.21 -28.19 0.22
C HIS A 414 -12.07 -27.62 -0.93
N ALA A 415 -13.36 -27.95 -0.97
CA ALA A 415 -14.30 -27.38 -1.92
C ALA A 415 -14.47 -25.86 -1.72
N CYS A 416 -14.64 -25.41 -0.47
CA CYS A 416 -14.74 -24.00 -0.12
C CYS A 416 -13.48 -23.23 -0.52
N VAL A 417 -12.30 -23.74 -0.19
CA VAL A 417 -11.01 -23.11 -0.55
C VAL A 417 -10.87 -23.02 -2.07
N THR A 418 -11.24 -24.07 -2.80
CA THR A 418 -11.16 -24.10 -4.27
C THR A 418 -12.13 -23.12 -4.93
N LEU A 419 -13.35 -22.98 -4.40
CA LEU A 419 -14.40 -22.13 -4.99
C LEU A 419 -14.27 -20.66 -4.59
N HIS A 420 -13.77 -20.37 -3.40
CA HIS A 420 -13.85 -19.03 -2.81
C HIS A 420 -12.50 -18.40 -2.48
N CYS A 421 -11.45 -19.21 -2.25
CA CYS A 421 -10.14 -18.70 -1.82
C CYS A 421 -9.06 -18.78 -2.89
N GLN A 422 -9.26 -19.58 -3.93
CA GLN A 422 -8.43 -19.53 -5.13
C GLN A 422 -9.10 -18.56 -6.10
N PRO A 423 -8.56 -17.33 -6.29
CA PRO A 423 -9.00 -16.53 -7.41
C PRO A 423 -8.75 -17.35 -8.70
N PRO A 424 -9.63 -17.27 -9.72
CA PRO A 424 -9.33 -17.87 -11.00
C PRO A 424 -7.95 -17.36 -11.44
N PRO A 425 -7.11 -18.21 -12.07
CA PRO A 425 -5.80 -17.78 -12.51
C PRO A 425 -5.97 -16.51 -13.32
N ALA A 426 -5.21 -15.46 -12.97
CA ALA A 426 -5.28 -14.18 -13.66
C ALA A 426 -5.27 -14.43 -15.17
N CYS A 427 -6.06 -13.69 -15.95
CA CYS A 427 -6.29 -14.03 -17.36
C CYS A 427 -4.97 -14.20 -18.15
N GLY A 428 -3.91 -13.45 -17.80
CA GLY A 428 -2.55 -13.66 -18.30
C GLY A 428 -1.98 -15.08 -18.05
N GLN A 429 -2.12 -15.62 -16.85
CA GLN A 429 -1.72 -17.00 -16.52
C GLN A 429 -2.56 -18.04 -17.30
N GLY A 430 -3.85 -17.75 -17.51
CA GLY A 430 -4.71 -18.57 -18.39
C GLY A 430 -4.23 -18.58 -19.84
N CYS A 431 -3.77 -17.44 -20.34
CA CYS A 431 -3.18 -17.28 -21.67
C CYS A 431 -1.83 -17.98 -21.80
N ASP A 432 -0.99 -17.92 -20.77
CA ASP A 432 0.28 -18.65 -20.73
C ASP A 432 0.08 -20.17 -20.77
N ALA A 433 -0.90 -20.67 -20.01
CA ALA A 433 -1.25 -22.08 -20.04
C ALA A 433 -1.77 -22.55 -21.42
N ARG A 434 -2.48 -21.68 -22.16
CA ARG A 434 -2.92 -21.95 -23.54
C ARG A 434 -1.74 -21.94 -24.52
N ALA A 435 -0.84 -20.97 -24.41
CA ALA A 435 0.38 -20.89 -25.21
C ALA A 435 1.27 -22.13 -24.99
N ALA A 436 1.49 -22.53 -23.74
CA ALA A 436 2.28 -23.73 -23.40
C ALA A 436 1.63 -25.04 -23.88
N ARG A 437 0.29 -25.08 -24.07
CA ARG A 437 -0.38 -26.23 -24.70
C ARG A 437 -0.15 -26.28 -26.21
N VAL A 438 -0.12 -25.12 -26.88
CA VAL A 438 0.17 -25.00 -28.31
C VAL A 438 1.62 -25.41 -28.59
N GLU A 439 2.56 -24.91 -27.80
CA GLU A 439 3.98 -25.26 -27.90
C GLU A 439 4.22 -26.76 -27.76
N ARG A 440 3.70 -27.38 -26.69
CA ARG A 440 3.82 -28.83 -26.46
C ARG A 440 3.16 -29.66 -27.56
N ARG A 441 2.06 -29.17 -28.14
CA ARG A 441 1.40 -29.87 -29.26
C ARG A 441 2.23 -29.76 -30.53
N CYS A 442 2.77 -28.59 -30.84
CA CYS A 442 3.64 -28.36 -31.98
C CYS A 442 4.91 -29.22 -31.92
N LEU A 443 5.58 -29.27 -30.76
CA LEU A 443 6.76 -30.11 -30.54
C LEU A 443 6.46 -31.60 -30.72
N ARG A 444 5.31 -32.08 -30.23
CA ARG A 444 4.87 -33.47 -30.44
C ARG A 444 4.60 -33.84 -31.90
N HIS A 445 4.32 -32.86 -32.76
CA HIS A 445 4.10 -33.07 -34.18
C HIS A 445 5.36 -32.81 -35.04
N GLY A 446 6.53 -32.68 -34.40
CA GLY A 446 7.82 -32.59 -35.10
C GLY A 446 8.20 -31.18 -35.56
N GLY A 447 7.53 -30.13 -35.07
CA GLY A 447 7.96 -28.75 -35.28
C GLY A 447 9.26 -28.43 -34.54
N SER A 448 10.03 -27.47 -35.05
CA SER A 448 11.23 -27.01 -34.34
C SER A 448 10.87 -26.19 -33.09
N ALA A 449 11.76 -26.15 -32.10
CA ALA A 449 11.53 -25.40 -30.87
C ALA A 449 11.25 -23.91 -31.13
N GLU A 450 11.93 -23.32 -32.10
CA GLU A 450 11.79 -21.91 -32.46
C GLU A 450 10.43 -21.61 -33.10
N GLU A 451 9.99 -22.44 -34.05
CA GLU A 451 8.66 -22.32 -34.68
C GLU A 451 7.53 -22.53 -33.66
N CYS A 452 7.70 -23.51 -32.77
CA CYS A 452 6.69 -23.82 -31.75
C CYS A 452 6.59 -22.72 -30.68
N ALA A 453 7.70 -22.11 -30.29
CA ALA A 453 7.72 -20.96 -29.40
C ALA A 453 7.05 -19.73 -30.04
N ALA A 454 7.30 -19.47 -31.33
CA ALA A 454 6.66 -18.38 -32.07
C ALA A 454 5.13 -18.58 -32.19
N ALA A 455 4.69 -19.81 -32.45
CA ALA A 455 3.26 -20.16 -32.49
C ALA A 455 2.60 -19.98 -31.11
N ALA A 456 3.28 -20.38 -30.04
CA ALA A 456 2.83 -20.19 -28.68
C ALA A 456 2.74 -18.72 -28.29
N ALA A 457 3.74 -17.90 -28.66
CA ALA A 457 3.76 -16.46 -28.43
C ALA A 457 2.59 -15.77 -29.15
N THR A 458 2.31 -16.14 -30.39
CA THR A 458 1.15 -15.61 -31.15
C THR A 458 -0.17 -15.86 -30.44
N VAL A 459 -0.37 -17.09 -29.91
CA VAL A 459 -1.57 -17.44 -29.15
C VAL A 459 -1.63 -16.72 -27.81
N ARG A 460 -0.50 -16.52 -27.14
CA ARG A 460 -0.40 -15.75 -25.89
C ARG A 460 -0.84 -14.30 -26.11
N THR A 461 -0.26 -13.61 -27.09
CA THR A 461 -0.55 -12.21 -27.41
C THR A 461 -2.02 -12.01 -27.78
N ALA A 462 -2.58 -12.86 -28.65
CA ALA A 462 -3.99 -12.78 -29.04
C ALA A 462 -4.95 -13.06 -27.88
N CYS A 463 -4.55 -13.88 -26.91
CA CYS A 463 -5.32 -14.17 -25.72
C CYS A 463 -5.25 -13.02 -24.70
N GLN A 464 -4.06 -12.48 -24.45
CA GLN A 464 -3.83 -11.36 -23.53
C GLN A 464 -4.57 -10.10 -23.96
N ALA A 465 -4.71 -9.86 -25.27
CA ALA A 465 -5.52 -8.77 -25.82
C ALA A 465 -7.01 -8.82 -25.43
N LYS A 466 -7.49 -9.93 -24.85
CA LYS A 466 -8.87 -10.13 -24.39
C LYS A 466 -9.01 -10.17 -22.86
N CYS A 467 -7.91 -10.02 -22.14
CA CYS A 467 -7.87 -10.04 -20.68
C CYS A 467 -8.20 -8.65 -20.13
N SER A 468 -9.47 -8.45 -19.77
CA SER A 468 -10.12 -7.20 -19.36
C SER A 468 -10.27 -6.14 -20.47
N PRO A 469 -11.46 -5.53 -20.66
CA PRO A 469 -11.59 -4.32 -21.45
C PRO A 469 -10.80 -3.21 -20.74
N PRO A 470 -10.16 -2.32 -21.50
CA PRO A 470 -9.15 -1.48 -20.91
C PRO A 470 -9.83 -0.29 -20.18
N PRO A 471 -9.22 0.24 -19.09
CA PRO A 471 -9.81 1.29 -18.25
C PRO A 471 -10.06 2.59 -19.05
N PRO A 472 -10.85 3.56 -18.53
CA PRO A 472 -11.16 4.82 -19.23
C PRO A 472 -9.93 5.50 -19.86
N ASP A 473 -8.77 5.44 -19.21
CA ASP A 473 -7.50 6.01 -19.70
C ASP A 473 -7.00 5.43 -21.04
N SER A 474 -7.41 4.21 -21.38
CA SER A 474 -7.06 3.55 -22.65
C SER A 474 -8.05 3.84 -23.78
N CYS A 475 -9.28 4.19 -23.41
CA CYS A 475 -10.31 4.59 -24.35
C CYS A 475 -10.00 6.00 -24.86
N ASP A 476 -9.58 6.89 -23.95
CA ASP A 476 -9.01 8.19 -24.30
C ASP A 476 -7.80 8.03 -25.21
N ALA A 477 -6.83 7.18 -24.85
CA ALA A 477 -5.67 6.92 -25.70
C ALA A 477 -6.04 6.34 -27.10
N ALA A 478 -7.07 5.48 -27.17
CA ALA A 478 -7.55 4.92 -28.43
C ALA A 478 -8.38 5.92 -29.26
N CYS A 479 -9.09 6.85 -28.61
CA CYS A 479 -9.80 7.94 -29.28
C CYS A 479 -8.80 8.98 -29.81
N GLU A 480 -7.78 9.33 -29.02
CA GLU A 480 -6.67 10.18 -29.45
C GLU A 480 -5.91 9.58 -30.64
N GLN A 481 -5.60 8.27 -30.59
CA GLN A 481 -4.91 7.62 -31.70
C GLN A 481 -5.76 7.64 -32.97
N ARG A 482 -7.07 7.38 -32.87
CA ARG A 482 -8.00 7.44 -34.03
C ARG A 482 -8.14 8.85 -34.60
N ALA A 483 -8.17 9.87 -33.74
CA ALA A 483 -8.19 11.27 -34.15
C ALA A 483 -6.89 11.66 -34.87
N ARG A 484 -5.73 11.22 -34.37
CA ARG A 484 -4.42 11.41 -35.03
C ARG A 484 -4.37 10.71 -36.38
N ASP A 485 -4.78 9.45 -36.46
CA ASP A 485 -4.81 8.70 -37.72
C ASP A 485 -5.76 9.32 -38.76
N ALA A 486 -6.86 9.97 -38.31
CA ALA A 486 -7.79 10.68 -39.18
C ALA A 486 -7.20 12.01 -39.68
N LYS A 487 -6.50 12.74 -38.80
CA LYS A 487 -5.75 13.95 -39.15
C LYS A 487 -4.68 13.67 -40.20
N ASP A 488 -3.90 12.61 -39.99
CA ASP A 488 -2.80 12.22 -40.87
C ASP A 488 -3.31 11.80 -42.26
N ARG A 489 -4.44 11.09 -42.31
CA ARG A 489 -5.13 10.76 -43.56
C ARG A 489 -5.65 12.01 -44.28
N CYS A 490 -6.30 12.93 -43.56
CA CYS A 490 -6.76 14.20 -44.11
C CYS A 490 -5.61 15.05 -44.69
N ALA A 491 -4.46 15.09 -43.99
CA ALA A 491 -3.27 15.77 -44.46
C ALA A 491 -2.65 15.08 -45.69
N ALA A 492 -2.65 13.74 -45.72
CA ALA A 492 -2.18 12.97 -46.88
C ALA A 492 -3.05 13.19 -48.14
N ASP A 493 -4.33 13.49 -47.96
CA ASP A 493 -5.26 13.83 -49.04
C ASP A 493 -5.12 15.29 -49.53
N GLY A 494 -4.16 16.05 -48.97
CA GLY A 494 -3.84 17.41 -49.39
C GLY A 494 -4.84 18.48 -48.93
N ALA A 495 -5.65 18.17 -47.90
CA ALA A 495 -6.57 19.13 -47.31
C ALA A 495 -5.83 20.18 -46.46
N ASP A 496 -6.53 21.28 -46.17
CA ASP A 496 -5.99 22.36 -45.36
C ASP A 496 -5.71 21.90 -43.90
N PRO A 497 -4.56 22.24 -43.30
CA PRO A 497 -4.20 21.79 -41.96
C PRO A 497 -5.22 22.16 -40.88
N ALA A 498 -5.86 23.33 -40.97
CA ALA A 498 -6.86 23.75 -39.99
C ALA A 498 -8.17 22.94 -40.13
N GLN A 499 -8.50 22.53 -41.36
CA GLN A 499 -9.63 21.62 -41.61
C GLN A 499 -9.36 20.22 -41.05
N CYS A 500 -8.12 19.72 -41.18
CA CYS A 500 -7.75 18.42 -40.63
C CYS A 500 -7.70 18.42 -39.10
N GLU A 501 -7.30 19.53 -38.47
CA GLU A 501 -7.38 19.70 -37.01
C GLU A 501 -8.84 19.66 -36.53
N SER A 502 -9.72 20.41 -37.19
CA SER A 502 -11.14 20.46 -36.82
C SER A 502 -11.84 19.11 -36.99
N LEU A 503 -11.46 18.33 -38.02
CA LEU A 503 -11.95 16.98 -38.23
C LEU A 503 -11.49 16.04 -37.11
N ALA A 504 -10.21 16.08 -36.78
CA ALA A 504 -9.62 15.25 -35.72
C ALA A 504 -10.25 15.54 -34.36
N GLN A 505 -10.43 16.82 -34.02
CA GLN A 505 -11.08 17.23 -32.77
C GLN A 505 -12.53 16.76 -32.71
N GLY A 506 -13.32 16.94 -33.79
CA GLY A 506 -14.71 16.47 -33.81
C GLY A 506 -14.83 14.94 -33.67
N MET A 507 -13.89 14.18 -34.24
CA MET A 507 -13.83 12.73 -34.08
C MET A 507 -13.41 12.31 -32.66
N LEU A 508 -12.50 13.04 -32.03
CA LEU A 508 -12.10 12.82 -30.65
C LEU A 508 -13.27 13.08 -29.69
N ASP A 509 -13.93 14.23 -29.82
CA ASP A 509 -15.05 14.63 -28.98
C ASP A 509 -16.20 13.63 -29.05
N GLN A 510 -16.55 13.17 -30.25
CA GLN A 510 -17.59 12.16 -30.44
C GLN A 510 -17.19 10.79 -29.87
N CYS A 511 -15.93 10.38 -30.07
CA CYS A 511 -15.40 9.13 -29.54
C CYS A 511 -15.38 9.13 -28.00
N GLN A 512 -15.06 10.25 -27.38
CA GLN A 512 -15.07 10.41 -25.92
C GLN A 512 -16.49 10.50 -25.36
N GLN A 513 -17.46 11.05 -26.09
CA GLN A 513 -18.88 11.01 -25.70
C GLN A 513 -19.43 9.57 -25.68
N ASP A 514 -19.00 8.73 -26.62
CA ASP A 514 -19.35 7.31 -26.67
C ASP A 514 -18.49 6.46 -25.70
N CYS A 515 -17.45 7.07 -25.12
CA CYS A 515 -16.58 6.44 -24.14
C CYS A 515 -17.13 6.66 -22.72
N GLY A 516 -17.87 5.69 -22.20
CA GLY A 516 -18.41 5.80 -20.83
C GLY A 516 -19.74 5.09 -20.58
N THR A 517 -20.36 4.45 -21.58
CA THR A 517 -21.36 3.44 -21.28
C THR A 517 -20.66 2.25 -20.63
N ALA A 518 -20.82 2.14 -19.31
CA ALA A 518 -20.45 0.95 -18.55
C ALA A 518 -20.97 -0.29 -19.30
N PRO A 519 -20.21 -1.41 -19.34
CA PRO A 519 -20.77 -2.65 -19.85
C PRO A 519 -22.07 -2.96 -19.10
N ASP A 520 -23.05 -3.55 -19.79
CA ASP A 520 -24.25 -4.06 -19.14
C ASP A 520 -23.83 -4.93 -17.94
N GLN A 521 -24.47 -4.73 -16.78
CA GLN A 521 -24.20 -5.52 -15.58
C GLN A 521 -24.25 -7.00 -15.96
N THR A 522 -23.21 -7.74 -15.58
CA THR A 522 -23.23 -9.20 -15.77
C THR A 522 -24.39 -9.78 -14.96
N CYS A 523 -24.95 -10.92 -15.40
CA CYS A 523 -26.05 -11.56 -14.68
C CYS A 523 -25.71 -11.81 -13.19
N SER A 524 -24.43 -12.05 -12.87
CA SER A 524 -23.98 -12.16 -11.48
C SER A 524 -24.11 -10.84 -10.71
N GLU A 525 -23.68 -9.72 -11.29
CA GLU A 525 -23.77 -8.39 -10.68
C GLU A 525 -25.23 -7.95 -10.47
N GLU A 526 -26.12 -8.24 -11.44
CA GLU A 526 -27.56 -8.00 -11.28
C GLU A 526 -28.15 -8.82 -10.12
N CYS A 527 -27.69 -10.07 -9.98
CA CYS A 527 -28.13 -10.94 -8.89
C CYS A 527 -27.59 -10.51 -7.52
N GLU A 528 -26.37 -10.00 -7.45
CA GLU A 528 -25.78 -9.42 -6.24
C GLU A 528 -26.54 -8.17 -5.83
N GLN A 529 -26.82 -7.27 -6.78
CA GLN A 529 -27.61 -6.07 -6.51
C GLN A 529 -29.02 -6.42 -6.03
N ALA A 530 -29.69 -7.39 -6.65
CA ALA A 530 -31.01 -7.85 -6.21
C ALA A 530 -30.98 -8.47 -4.80
N ALA A 531 -29.90 -9.18 -4.47
CA ALA A 531 -29.70 -9.77 -3.14
C ALA A 531 -29.44 -8.70 -2.06
N GLN A 532 -28.60 -7.71 -2.37
CA GLN A 532 -28.27 -6.58 -1.50
C GLN A 532 -29.53 -5.76 -1.21
N ASN A 533 -30.28 -5.38 -2.26
CA ASN A 533 -31.54 -4.66 -2.11
C ASN A 533 -32.53 -5.44 -1.22
N ARG A 534 -32.57 -6.77 -1.33
CA ARG A 534 -33.45 -7.57 -0.48
C ARG A 534 -32.95 -7.65 0.96
N HIS A 535 -31.64 -7.72 1.18
CA HIS A 535 -31.03 -7.66 2.49
C HIS A 535 -31.43 -6.35 3.18
N ASP A 536 -31.19 -5.21 2.53
CA ASP A 536 -31.42 -3.87 3.10
C ASP A 536 -32.89 -3.65 3.45
N ILE A 537 -33.82 -4.04 2.55
CA ILE A 537 -35.25 -3.96 2.83
C ILE A 537 -35.63 -4.76 4.08
N VAL A 538 -35.11 -5.99 4.22
CA VAL A 538 -35.45 -6.85 5.37
C VAL A 538 -34.79 -6.35 6.64
N LEU A 539 -33.57 -5.82 6.54
CA LEU A 539 -32.84 -5.22 7.65
C LEU A 539 -33.62 -4.02 8.18
N HIS A 540 -33.96 -3.06 7.32
CA HIS A 540 -34.74 -1.88 7.70
C HIS A 540 -36.13 -2.20 8.25
N THR A 541 -36.80 -3.22 7.71
CA THR A 541 -38.17 -3.55 8.15
C THR A 541 -38.19 -4.34 9.47
N THR A 542 -37.13 -5.07 9.80
CA THR A 542 -37.14 -6.04 10.91
C THR A 542 -36.07 -5.83 11.97
N ASN A 543 -35.08 -4.95 11.72
CA ASN A 543 -33.87 -4.76 12.52
C ASN A 543 -33.18 -6.07 12.91
N ASN A 544 -33.27 -7.09 12.06
CA ASN A 544 -32.73 -8.43 12.31
C ASN A 544 -31.77 -8.83 11.19
N GLU A 545 -30.48 -8.64 11.43
CA GLU A 545 -29.40 -8.87 10.47
C GLU A 545 -29.34 -10.33 9.99
N THR A 546 -29.44 -11.30 10.91
CA THR A 546 -29.47 -12.73 10.56
C THR A 546 -30.60 -13.07 9.59
N ARG A 547 -31.78 -12.45 9.77
CA ARG A 547 -32.92 -12.63 8.87
C ARG A 547 -32.71 -11.93 7.54
N ALA A 548 -32.14 -10.74 7.53
CA ALA A 548 -31.80 -9.98 6.33
C ALA A 548 -30.80 -10.74 5.45
N THR A 549 -29.70 -11.21 6.03
CA THR A 549 -28.66 -12.00 5.36
C THR A 549 -29.23 -13.27 4.74
N ARG A 550 -30.05 -14.04 5.47
CA ARG A 550 -30.70 -15.24 4.92
C ARG A 550 -31.63 -14.94 3.75
N LYS A 551 -32.28 -13.77 3.74
CA LYS A 551 -33.20 -13.37 2.66
C LYS A 551 -32.45 -12.86 1.44
N GLY A 552 -31.39 -12.07 1.61
CA GLY A 552 -30.48 -11.67 0.54
C GLY A 552 -29.83 -12.88 -0.15
N GLN A 553 -29.21 -13.78 0.62
CA GLN A 553 -28.60 -15.01 0.09
C GLN A 553 -29.58 -15.90 -0.67
N ARG A 554 -30.84 -15.97 -0.24
CA ARG A 554 -31.88 -16.73 -0.96
C ARG A 554 -32.23 -16.09 -2.31
N VAL A 555 -32.25 -14.76 -2.39
CA VAL A 555 -32.48 -14.04 -3.65
C VAL A 555 -31.30 -14.25 -4.59
N PHE A 556 -30.06 -14.09 -4.09
CA PHE A 556 -28.86 -14.35 -4.86
C PHE A 556 -28.86 -15.75 -5.48
N ARG A 557 -29.02 -16.80 -4.65
CA ARG A 557 -29.03 -18.20 -5.11
C ARG A 557 -30.16 -18.54 -6.08
N ARG A 558 -31.27 -17.80 -6.02
CA ARG A 558 -32.39 -18.01 -6.95
C ARG A 558 -32.09 -17.33 -8.29
N CYS A 559 -31.56 -16.12 -8.25
CA CYS A 559 -31.21 -15.34 -9.42
C CYS A 559 -30.02 -15.96 -10.16
N SER A 560 -28.98 -16.40 -9.44
CA SER A 560 -27.80 -17.00 -10.07
C SER A 560 -28.09 -18.30 -10.81
N ARG A 561 -29.13 -19.05 -10.42
CA ARG A 561 -29.60 -20.25 -11.14
C ARG A 561 -30.23 -19.97 -12.50
N THR A 562 -30.59 -18.72 -12.78
CA THR A 562 -31.13 -18.31 -14.08
C THR A 562 -30.07 -17.68 -14.98
N CYS A 563 -28.81 -17.62 -14.54
CA CYS A 563 -27.68 -17.05 -15.27
C CYS A 563 -26.89 -18.07 -16.11
N ASP A 564 -27.28 -19.35 -16.12
CA ASP A 564 -26.67 -20.44 -16.91
C ASP A 564 -27.29 -20.61 -18.30
#